data_AF-A0A6D2HDT7-F1
#
_entry.id   AF-A0A6D2HDT7-F1
#
_cell.length_a   1.000
_cell.length_b   1.000
_cell.length_c   1.000
_cell.angle_alpha   90.00
_cell.angle_beta   90.00
_cell.angle_gamma   90.00
#
_symmetry.space_group_name_H-M   'P 1'
#
loop_
_entity.id
_entity.type
_entity.pdbx_description
1 polymer ?
#
loop_
_entity_poly.entity_id
_entity_poly.type
_entity_poly.pdbx_seq_one_letter_code
_entity_poly.pdbx_strand_id
1 'polypeptide(L)'
;MKNVYSRIDLSSFVTGSTEHTWQPTMSAETNVPSYWLNWRFFLCAVFVLTSLFLSSFLIWKYEQGLGKKRNRDDDDDDDRSELVEVVYDDETWNTSVETIHPNWLLGFRVFGFVVLLGLISGNAIADGAGIFIFYTQWTFTLVTIYFGVAALVSINRFRFDDNEQRGVSAVDEEEQGSYRPPNVFKSSNGHERRNRSSRRQVATTFGYIHQILFQTCAGAVLLTDGVFWFIIYPFLTSKDFNLDFFIVIMHSVNAVFLLGETFLNSLRFPLFRISYFVVWTGIFVLFQWIVHACVSFWWPYPFLDLSSSYAPLWYAAVGLMHVPCFGIFALIVKLKYMWISRCFSEES
;
A
#
# COMPACT_ATOMS: atom_id res chain seq x y z
N MET A 1 -24.21 -24.97 31.43
CA MET A 1 -22.86 -25.32 30.94
C MET A 1 -23.00 -26.37 29.85
N LYS A 2 -22.82 -25.98 28.58
CA LYS A 2 -22.40 -26.85 27.47
C LYS A 2 -22.19 -26.00 26.20
N ASN A 3 -20.91 -25.79 25.92
CA ASN A 3 -20.24 -25.63 24.62
C ASN A 3 -20.69 -24.51 23.65
N VAL A 4 -20.06 -23.36 23.86
CA VAL A 4 -19.64 -22.43 22.81
C VAL A 4 -18.47 -23.08 22.07
N TYR A 5 -18.70 -23.60 20.85
CA TYR A 5 -17.75 -23.72 19.72
C TYR A 5 -18.40 -24.60 18.63
N SER A 6 -18.18 -24.23 17.37
CA SER A 6 -18.55 -24.92 16.11
C SER A 6 -19.91 -24.56 15.49
N ARG A 7 -19.90 -23.61 14.56
CA ARG A 7 -19.90 -23.89 13.10
C ARG A 7 -19.90 -22.53 12.39
N ILE A 8 -18.81 -22.22 11.69
CA ILE A 8 -18.87 -21.22 10.61
C ILE A 8 -19.78 -21.87 9.57
N ASP A 9 -21.00 -21.37 9.47
CA ASP A 9 -22.01 -21.96 8.62
C ASP A 9 -21.81 -21.47 7.18
N LEU A 10 -20.92 -22.16 6.46
CA LEU A 10 -20.68 -21.99 5.02
C LEU A 10 -21.95 -22.18 4.17
N SER A 11 -23.06 -22.67 4.75
CA SER A 11 -24.34 -22.78 4.05
C SER A 11 -25.01 -21.42 3.76
N SER A 12 -24.65 -20.37 4.51
CA SER A 12 -25.07 -18.99 4.22
C SER A 12 -24.43 -18.42 2.93
N PHE A 13 -23.34 -19.04 2.47
CA PHE A 13 -22.73 -18.76 1.16
C PHE A 13 -23.42 -19.53 0.01
N VAL A 14 -24.14 -20.62 0.34
CA VAL A 14 -24.69 -21.59 -0.64
C VAL A 14 -26.20 -21.43 -0.83
N THR A 15 -26.91 -20.87 0.15
CA THR A 15 -28.35 -20.65 0.02
C THR A 15 -28.60 -19.21 -0.43
N GLY A 16 -28.81 -19.04 -1.73
CA GLY A 16 -29.36 -17.82 -2.30
C GLY A 16 -30.75 -17.56 -1.74
N SER A 17 -30.82 -16.87 -0.60
CA SER A 17 -32.05 -16.26 -0.12
C SER A 17 -32.25 -14.94 -0.85
N THR A 18 -33.15 -15.02 -1.83
CA THR A 18 -33.92 -13.98 -2.52
C THR A 18 -33.84 -12.54 -2.00
N GLU A 19 -33.60 -11.63 -2.97
CA GLU A 19 -33.93 -10.17 -3.03
C GLU A 19 -32.77 -9.18 -3.26
N HIS A 20 -31.76 -9.53 -4.08
CA HIS A 20 -30.89 -8.51 -4.69
C HIS A 20 -30.69 -8.75 -6.20
N THR A 21 -31.26 -7.86 -7.00
CA THR A 21 -31.47 -7.91 -8.46
C THR A 21 -30.19 -7.77 -9.32
N TRP A 22 -29.00 -8.04 -8.78
CA TRP A 22 -27.71 -7.74 -9.43
C TRP A 22 -26.77 -8.93 -9.65
N GLN A 23 -27.16 -10.16 -9.33
CA GLN A 23 -26.26 -11.31 -9.49
C GLN A 23 -26.06 -11.68 -10.97
N PRO A 24 -24.82 -11.69 -11.50
CA PRO A 24 -24.54 -12.16 -12.85
C PRO A 24 -24.88 -13.65 -12.98
N THR A 25 -25.49 -14.02 -14.11
CA THR A 25 -25.82 -15.42 -14.43
C THR A 25 -24.57 -16.30 -14.40
N MET A 26 -24.64 -17.45 -13.72
CA MET A 26 -23.59 -18.47 -13.80
C MET A 26 -23.35 -18.89 -15.26
N SER A 27 -22.11 -18.76 -15.73
CA SER A 27 -21.70 -19.12 -17.09
C SER A 27 -21.31 -20.60 -17.23
N ALA A 28 -20.74 -21.20 -16.18
CA ALA A 28 -20.35 -22.61 -16.13
C ALA A 28 -20.12 -23.08 -14.68
N GLU A 29 -20.21 -24.39 -14.42
CA GLU A 29 -19.75 -24.97 -13.16
C GLU A 29 -18.22 -24.88 -13.07
N THR A 30 -17.69 -24.10 -12.13
CA THR A 30 -16.24 -23.89 -12.01
C THR A 30 -15.55 -24.93 -11.13
N ASN A 31 -16.29 -25.71 -10.35
CA ASN A 31 -15.76 -26.73 -9.44
C ASN A 31 -15.50 -28.09 -10.11
N VAL A 32 -15.70 -28.21 -11.43
CA VAL A 32 -15.44 -29.45 -12.18
C VAL A 32 -14.08 -29.41 -12.89
N PRO A 33 -13.34 -30.54 -12.98
CA PRO A 33 -12.02 -30.58 -13.61
C PRO A 33 -11.99 -30.14 -15.08
N SER A 34 -13.08 -30.37 -15.83
CA SER A 34 -13.17 -30.00 -17.25
C SER A 34 -13.10 -28.50 -17.50
N TYR A 35 -13.51 -27.68 -16.51
CA TYR A 35 -13.38 -26.23 -16.58
C TYR A 35 -11.91 -25.78 -16.57
N TRP A 36 -11.11 -26.41 -15.71
CA TRP A 36 -9.69 -26.09 -15.49
C TRP A 36 -8.77 -26.77 -16.50
N LEU A 37 -9.10 -27.98 -16.96
CA LEU A 37 -8.32 -28.74 -17.95
C LEU A 37 -8.56 -28.21 -19.38
N ASN A 38 -8.36 -26.90 -19.57
CA ASN A 38 -8.52 -26.20 -20.84
C ASN A 38 -7.22 -25.46 -21.19
N TRP A 39 -6.83 -25.49 -22.47
CA TRP A 39 -5.66 -24.76 -22.98
C TRP A 39 -5.66 -23.28 -22.60
N ARG A 40 -6.85 -22.67 -22.49
CA ARG A 40 -7.01 -21.27 -22.08
C ARG A 40 -6.51 -21.04 -20.65
N PHE A 41 -6.89 -21.91 -19.73
CA PHE A 41 -6.41 -21.86 -18.36
C PHE A 41 -4.90 -22.05 -18.33
N PHE A 42 -4.36 -23.05 -19.04
CA PHE A 42 -2.91 -23.27 -19.08
C PHE A 42 -2.14 -22.05 -19.57
N LEU A 43 -2.62 -21.34 -20.59
CA LEU A 43 -2.00 -20.08 -21.03
C LEU A 43 -2.10 -18.97 -19.98
N CYS A 44 -3.27 -18.80 -19.35
CA CYS A 44 -3.44 -17.82 -18.27
C CYS A 44 -2.52 -18.15 -17.08
N ALA A 45 -2.40 -19.43 -16.71
CA ALA A 45 -1.50 -19.93 -15.69
C ALA A 45 -0.04 -19.64 -16.02
N VAL A 46 0.39 -19.87 -17.26
CA VAL A 46 1.74 -19.51 -17.71
C VAL A 46 1.98 -18.00 -17.54
N PHE A 47 1.06 -17.14 -17.96
CA PHE A 47 1.21 -15.69 -17.80
C PHE A 47 1.32 -15.27 -16.33
N VAL A 48 0.39 -15.72 -15.48
CA VAL A 48 0.35 -15.37 -14.05
C VAL A 48 1.58 -15.90 -13.33
N LEU A 49 1.93 -17.17 -13.51
CA LEU A 49 3.10 -17.77 -12.85
C LEU A 49 4.42 -17.15 -13.34
N THR A 50 4.54 -16.83 -14.62
CA THR A 50 5.73 -16.13 -15.15
C THR A 50 5.84 -14.73 -14.54
N SER A 51 4.74 -13.99 -14.45
CA SER A 51 4.75 -12.66 -13.81
C SER A 51 5.10 -12.72 -12.32
N LEU A 52 4.59 -13.71 -11.59
CA LEU A 52 4.90 -13.92 -10.18
C LEU A 52 6.37 -14.31 -9.99
N PHE A 53 6.89 -15.19 -10.84
CA PHE A 53 8.28 -15.60 -10.81
C PHE A 53 9.22 -14.42 -11.10
N LEU A 54 8.97 -13.68 -12.18
CA LEU A 54 9.77 -12.51 -12.54
C LEU A 54 9.73 -11.44 -11.45
N SER A 55 8.55 -11.15 -10.90
CA SER A 55 8.40 -10.16 -9.82
C SER A 55 9.11 -10.60 -8.54
N SER A 56 8.99 -11.87 -8.16
CA SER A 56 9.71 -12.43 -7.00
C SER A 56 11.22 -12.41 -7.22
N PHE A 57 11.68 -12.71 -8.44
CA PHE A 57 13.10 -12.63 -8.80
C PHE A 57 13.62 -11.19 -8.74
N LEU A 58 12.85 -10.21 -9.21
CA LEU A 58 13.21 -8.79 -9.11
C LEU A 58 13.29 -8.35 -7.64
N ILE A 59 12.29 -8.70 -6.81
CA ILE A 59 12.31 -8.44 -5.37
C ILE A 59 13.58 -9.03 -4.75
N TRP A 60 13.83 -10.31 -4.99
CA TRP A 60 15.02 -11.00 -4.49
C TRP A 60 16.32 -10.31 -4.93
N LYS A 61 16.45 -9.97 -6.22
CA LYS A 61 17.65 -9.36 -6.78
C LYS A 61 17.93 -7.96 -6.21
N TYR A 62 16.91 -7.10 -6.14
CA TYR A 62 17.05 -5.72 -5.69
C TYR A 62 17.17 -5.63 -4.16
N GLU A 63 16.36 -6.39 -3.40
CA GLU A 63 16.45 -6.39 -1.94
C GLU A 63 17.71 -7.07 -1.40
N GLN A 64 18.21 -8.14 -2.03
CA GLN A 64 19.51 -8.69 -1.66
C GLN A 64 20.66 -7.74 -1.99
N GLY A 65 20.54 -6.99 -3.09
CA GLY A 65 21.48 -5.92 -3.44
C GLY A 65 21.57 -4.87 -2.33
N LEU A 66 20.41 -4.46 -1.81
CA LEU A 66 20.30 -3.53 -0.67
C LEU A 66 20.91 -4.11 0.62
N GLY A 67 20.60 -5.37 0.95
CA GLY A 67 21.12 -6.01 2.16
C GLY A 67 22.64 -6.18 2.16
N LYS A 68 23.25 -6.46 0.99
CA LYS A 68 24.71 -6.56 0.83
C LYS A 68 25.41 -5.20 0.90
N LYS A 69 24.81 -4.13 0.38
CA LYS A 69 25.34 -2.77 0.51
C LYS A 69 25.30 -2.28 1.96
N ARG A 70 24.18 -2.53 2.66
CA ARG A 70 24.03 -2.19 4.08
C ARG A 70 25.14 -2.76 4.98
N ASN A 71 25.59 -3.98 4.72
CA ASN A 71 26.67 -4.61 5.52
C ASN A 71 28.08 -4.14 5.12
N ARG A 72 28.22 -3.41 4.01
CA ARG A 72 29.49 -2.92 3.47
C ARG A 72 29.72 -1.44 3.81
N ASP A 73 28.63 -0.70 3.96
CA ASP A 73 28.61 0.74 4.28
C ASP A 73 28.89 1.05 5.77
N ASP A 74 29.15 0.04 6.61
CA ASP A 74 29.68 0.25 7.97
C ASP A 74 31.20 0.56 7.97
N ASP A 75 31.91 0.35 6.83
CA ASP A 75 33.39 0.43 6.77
C ASP A 75 33.99 1.49 5.81
N ASP A 76 33.27 2.10 4.86
CA ASP A 76 33.82 3.10 3.90
C ASP A 76 32.89 4.33 3.73
N ASP A 77 33.37 5.52 4.11
CA ASP A 77 32.54 6.71 4.46
C ASP A 77 32.56 7.84 3.40
N ASP A 78 32.93 7.62 2.13
CA ASP A 78 33.24 8.74 1.21
C ASP A 78 32.57 8.77 -0.19
N ASP A 79 31.56 7.94 -0.48
CA ASP A 79 30.85 8.03 -1.78
C ASP A 79 29.32 8.04 -1.62
N ARG A 80 28.86 9.04 -0.87
CA ARG A 80 27.46 9.24 -0.46
C ARG A 80 26.60 9.87 -1.58
N SER A 81 26.66 9.30 -2.79
CA SER A 81 25.64 9.60 -3.81
C SER A 81 24.34 8.91 -3.39
N GLU A 82 23.28 9.71 -3.21
CA GLU A 82 21.94 9.28 -2.82
C GLU A 82 21.49 8.04 -3.59
N LEU A 83 21.66 6.86 -3.00
CA LEU A 83 21.12 5.65 -3.59
C LEU A 83 19.60 5.75 -3.52
N VAL A 84 18.98 6.08 -4.66
CA VAL A 84 17.52 6.18 -4.90
C VAL A 84 16.74 4.95 -4.39
N GLU A 85 17.44 3.85 -4.10
CA GLU A 85 16.96 2.55 -3.68
C GLU A 85 16.83 2.38 -2.16
N VAL A 86 17.59 3.14 -1.36
CA VAL A 86 17.65 3.02 0.11
C VAL A 86 16.59 3.92 0.76
N VAL A 87 15.92 3.38 1.78
CA VAL A 87 14.88 4.10 2.55
C VAL A 87 15.55 4.75 3.75
N TYR A 88 15.39 6.05 3.90
CA TYR A 88 15.88 6.77 5.06
C TYR A 88 14.76 6.97 6.09
N ASP A 89 15.11 6.93 7.37
CA ASP A 89 14.14 6.95 8.47
C ASP A 89 13.30 8.23 8.47
N ASP A 90 13.92 9.37 8.15
CA ASP A 90 13.27 10.68 8.02
C ASP A 90 12.19 10.70 6.93
N GLU A 91 12.36 9.96 5.83
CA GLU A 91 11.38 9.92 4.73
C GLU A 91 10.05 9.26 5.14
N THR A 92 10.06 8.45 6.21
CA THR A 92 8.89 7.67 6.61
C THR A 92 7.88 8.44 7.45
N TRP A 93 8.32 9.49 8.14
CA TRP A 93 7.51 10.24 9.08
C TRP A 93 7.54 11.75 8.86
N ASN A 94 8.49 12.27 8.07
CA ASN A 94 8.57 13.69 7.78
C ASN A 94 7.65 14.08 6.61
N THR A 95 7.32 15.36 6.56
CA THR A 95 6.55 15.96 5.48
C THR A 95 7.44 16.28 4.29
N SER A 96 6.86 16.37 3.09
CA SER A 96 7.60 16.84 1.90
C SER A 96 7.88 18.33 1.89
N VAL A 97 7.28 19.07 2.81
CA VAL A 97 7.49 20.51 2.97
C VAL A 97 7.93 20.76 4.41
N GLU A 98 9.11 21.36 4.58
CA GLU A 98 9.72 21.62 5.88
C GLU A 98 8.88 22.53 6.78
N THR A 99 7.99 23.34 6.19
CA THR A 99 7.10 24.26 6.91
C THR A 99 5.92 23.56 7.59
N ILE A 100 5.53 22.35 7.15
CA ILE A 100 4.42 21.61 7.76
C ILE A 100 4.96 20.77 8.91
N HIS A 101 4.47 21.01 10.12
CA HIS A 101 4.89 20.23 11.28
C HIS A 101 4.50 18.74 11.09
N PRO A 102 5.40 17.76 11.34
CA PRO A 102 5.15 16.32 11.20
C PRO A 102 3.89 15.79 11.92
N ASN A 103 3.47 16.48 12.97
CA ASN A 103 2.23 16.20 13.71
C ASN A 103 0.96 16.30 12.85
N TRP A 104 0.93 17.16 11.81
CA TRP A 104 -0.20 17.24 10.88
C TRP A 104 -0.29 16.00 9.99
N LEU A 105 0.85 15.49 9.52
CA LEU A 105 0.92 14.23 8.77
C LEU A 105 0.49 13.06 9.65
N LEU A 106 0.93 13.02 10.91
CA LEU A 106 0.45 12.04 11.89
C LEU A 106 -1.07 12.11 12.07
N GLY A 107 -1.62 13.31 12.29
CA GLY A 107 -3.06 13.52 12.44
C GLY A 107 -3.85 13.05 11.23
N PHE A 108 -3.36 13.37 10.02
CA PHE A 108 -3.94 12.90 8.76
C PHE A 108 -3.92 11.37 8.65
N ARG A 109 -2.81 10.73 9.01
CA ARG A 109 -2.67 9.27 8.96
C ARG A 109 -3.64 8.55 9.92
N VAL A 110 -3.76 9.05 11.15
CA VAL A 110 -4.71 8.52 12.14
C VAL A 110 -6.15 8.72 11.68
N PHE A 111 -6.48 9.92 11.20
CA PHE A 111 -7.80 10.21 10.66
C PHE A 111 -8.16 9.31 9.47
N GLY A 112 -7.26 9.20 8.50
CA GLY A 112 -7.41 8.32 7.34
C GLY A 112 -7.60 6.86 7.76
N PHE A 113 -6.79 6.35 8.71
CA PHE A 113 -6.96 5.00 9.24
C PHE A 113 -8.35 4.76 9.84
N VAL A 114 -8.83 5.67 10.69
CA VAL A 114 -10.15 5.54 11.34
C VAL A 114 -11.28 5.59 10.32
N VAL A 115 -11.23 6.52 9.37
CA VAL A 115 -12.26 6.66 8.33
C VAL A 115 -12.29 5.43 7.43
N LEU A 116 -11.15 5.01 6.89
CA LEU A 116 -11.07 3.85 6.01
C LEU A 116 -11.49 2.56 6.73
N LEU A 117 -11.03 2.37 7.98
CA LEU A 117 -11.45 1.22 8.79
C LEU A 117 -12.96 1.23 9.05
N GLY A 118 -13.53 2.40 9.34
CA GLY A 118 -14.97 2.57 9.52
C GLY A 118 -15.76 2.25 8.25
N LEU A 119 -15.28 2.71 7.08
CA LEU A 119 -15.93 2.46 5.79
C LEU A 119 -15.90 0.99 5.40
N ILE A 120 -14.75 0.30 5.52
CA ILE A 120 -14.66 -1.12 5.19
C ILE A 120 -15.45 -1.99 6.17
N SER A 121 -15.45 -1.63 7.46
CA SER A 121 -16.26 -2.32 8.46
C SER A 121 -17.75 -2.10 8.20
N GLY A 122 -18.17 -0.87 7.90
CA GLY A 122 -19.54 -0.54 7.55
C GLY A 122 -20.03 -1.31 6.33
N ASN A 123 -19.20 -1.40 5.28
CA ASN A 123 -19.50 -2.21 4.10
C ASN A 123 -19.65 -3.70 4.44
N ALA A 124 -18.71 -4.26 5.22
CA ALA A 124 -18.78 -5.66 5.64
C ALA A 124 -19.97 -5.99 6.55
N ILE A 125 -20.45 -5.01 7.33
CA ILE A 125 -21.64 -5.15 8.17
C ILE A 125 -22.92 -5.06 7.34
N ALA A 126 -22.97 -4.16 6.35
CA ALA A 126 -24.14 -3.96 5.51
C ALA A 126 -24.34 -5.11 4.50
N ASP A 127 -23.28 -5.47 3.78
CA ASP A 127 -23.35 -6.41 2.64
C ASP A 127 -22.77 -7.79 2.97
N GLY A 128 -22.25 -7.97 4.20
CA GLY A 128 -21.65 -9.21 4.68
C GLY A 128 -20.19 -9.39 4.27
N ALA A 129 -19.54 -10.43 4.81
CA ALA A 129 -18.13 -10.73 4.52
C ALA A 129 -17.87 -11.23 3.09
N GLY A 130 -18.91 -11.54 2.31
CA GLY A 130 -18.81 -11.98 0.92
C GLY A 130 -18.17 -10.93 -0.01
N ILE A 131 -18.22 -9.65 0.37
CA ILE A 131 -17.61 -8.55 -0.39
C ILE A 131 -16.10 -8.72 -0.59
N PHE A 132 -15.41 -9.43 0.32
CA PHE A 132 -13.97 -9.67 0.21
C PHE A 132 -13.58 -10.61 -0.94
N ILE A 133 -14.55 -11.08 -1.74
CA ILE A 133 -14.29 -11.71 -3.02
C ILE A 133 -13.86 -10.70 -4.10
N PHE A 134 -14.12 -9.40 -3.93
CA PHE A 134 -13.73 -8.39 -4.91
C PHE A 134 -12.32 -7.84 -4.64
N TYR A 135 -11.55 -7.62 -5.70
CA TYR A 135 -10.21 -7.03 -5.63
C TYR A 135 -10.26 -5.59 -5.11
N THR A 136 -11.35 -4.85 -5.38
CA THR A 136 -11.59 -3.53 -4.81
C THR A 136 -11.53 -3.56 -3.28
N GLN A 137 -12.15 -4.56 -2.64
CA GLN A 137 -12.14 -4.68 -1.19
C GLN A 137 -10.75 -5.05 -0.66
N TRP A 138 -10.00 -5.90 -1.39
CA TRP A 138 -8.60 -6.19 -1.07
C TRP A 138 -7.73 -4.93 -1.13
N THR A 139 -7.87 -4.11 -2.17
CA THR A 139 -7.17 -2.83 -2.30
C THR A 139 -7.56 -1.87 -1.19
N PHE A 140 -8.84 -1.72 -0.88
CA PHE A 140 -9.29 -0.84 0.20
C PHE A 140 -8.77 -1.30 1.56
N THR A 141 -8.74 -2.62 1.81
CA THR A 141 -8.11 -3.23 2.99
C THR A 141 -6.62 -2.92 3.04
N LEU A 142 -5.91 -3.07 1.93
CA LEU A 142 -4.49 -2.79 1.82
C LEU A 142 -4.18 -1.33 2.16
N VAL A 143 -4.97 -0.39 1.62
CA VAL A 143 -4.85 1.04 1.94
C VAL A 143 -5.13 1.30 3.42
N THR A 144 -6.14 0.65 4.00
CA THR A 144 -6.43 0.74 5.44
C THR A 144 -5.25 0.25 6.29
N ILE A 145 -4.67 -0.90 5.95
CA ILE A 145 -3.48 -1.45 6.62
C ILE A 145 -2.31 -0.48 6.48
N TYR A 146 -2.10 0.06 5.29
CA TYR A 146 -1.04 1.04 5.03
C TYR A 146 -1.17 2.25 5.96
N PHE A 147 -2.35 2.87 6.07
CA PHE A 147 -2.58 3.99 6.98
C PHE A 147 -2.37 3.62 8.45
N GLY A 148 -2.72 2.40 8.86
CA GLY A 148 -2.43 1.88 10.19
C GLY A 148 -0.92 1.78 10.47
N VAL A 149 -0.16 1.20 9.54
CA VAL A 149 1.31 1.11 9.64
C VAL A 149 1.95 2.51 9.59
N ALA A 150 1.46 3.40 8.73
CA ALA A 150 1.91 4.78 8.62
C ALA A 150 1.77 5.54 9.94
N ALA A 151 0.59 5.41 10.58
CA ALA A 151 0.31 6.01 11.87
C ALA A 151 1.22 5.42 12.95
N LEU A 152 1.43 4.10 12.98
CA LEU A 152 2.33 3.46 13.95
C LEU A 152 3.78 3.95 13.82
N VAL A 153 4.30 4.05 12.59
CA VAL A 153 5.65 4.58 12.34
C VAL A 153 5.76 6.04 12.80
N SER A 154 4.79 6.89 12.46
CA SER A 154 4.76 8.28 12.93
C SER A 154 4.67 8.41 14.45
N ILE A 155 3.84 7.59 15.12
CA ILE A 155 3.69 7.63 16.59
C ILE A 155 4.98 7.19 17.27
N ASN A 156 5.63 6.13 16.77
CA ASN A 156 6.88 5.64 17.35
C ASN A 156 7.98 6.70 17.28
N ARG A 157 8.06 7.45 16.18
CA ARG A 157 8.99 8.57 16.09
C ARG A 157 8.61 9.73 17.01
N PHE A 158 7.35 10.13 17.03
CA PHE A 158 6.88 11.21 17.92
C PHE A 158 7.20 10.92 19.39
N ARG A 159 7.04 9.66 19.83
CA ARG A 159 7.41 9.23 21.19
C ARG A 159 8.92 9.24 21.43
N PHE A 160 9.71 8.93 20.40
CA PHE A 160 11.16 8.97 20.50
C PHE A 160 11.66 10.42 20.69
N ASP A 161 11.15 11.35 19.90
CA ASP A 161 11.50 12.77 19.98
C ASP A 161 11.09 13.40 21.33
N ASP A 162 9.88 13.11 21.84
CA ASP A 162 9.44 13.60 23.17
C ASP A 162 10.31 13.04 24.31
N ASN A 163 10.68 11.75 24.24
CA ASN A 163 11.57 11.14 25.24
C ASN A 163 12.99 11.72 25.20
N GLU A 164 13.53 11.99 24.01
CA GLU A 164 14.85 12.61 23.87
C GLU A 164 14.84 14.05 24.41
N GLN A 165 13.80 14.82 24.11
CA GLN A 165 13.65 16.19 24.59
C GLN A 165 13.45 16.26 26.12
N ARG A 166 12.68 15.33 26.70
CA ARG A 166 12.55 15.19 28.16
C ARG A 166 13.84 14.74 28.84
N GLY A 167 14.59 13.82 28.23
CA GLY A 167 15.88 13.35 28.75
C GLY A 167 16.93 14.47 28.78
N VAL A 168 16.97 15.33 27.76
CA VAL A 168 17.84 16.52 27.75
C VAL A 168 17.42 17.51 28.84
N SER A 169 16.12 17.77 28.98
CA SER A 169 15.60 18.71 29.99
C SER A 169 15.88 18.24 31.42
N ALA A 170 15.79 16.92 31.69
CA ALA A 170 16.09 16.36 33.00
C ALA A 170 17.59 16.42 33.38
N VAL A 171 18.49 16.26 32.40
CA VAL A 171 19.95 16.37 32.61
C VAL A 171 20.36 17.83 32.84
N ASP A 172 19.73 18.77 32.13
CA ASP A 172 20.01 20.21 32.30
C ASP A 172 19.51 20.72 33.68
N GLU A 173 18.42 20.16 34.22
CA GLU A 173 17.91 20.47 35.58
C GLU A 173 18.78 19.86 36.71
N GLU A 174 19.35 18.67 36.52
CA GLU A 174 20.28 18.07 37.50
C GLU A 174 21.66 18.75 37.54
N GLU A 175 22.16 19.29 36.40
CA GLU A 175 23.43 20.05 36.37
C GLU A 175 23.31 21.50 36.88
N GLN A 176 22.10 22.07 37.00
CA GLN A 176 21.89 23.45 37.47
C GLN A 176 21.85 23.63 39.01
N GLY A 177 22.11 22.55 39.77
CA GLY A 177 22.12 22.57 41.24
C GLY A 177 23.45 22.94 41.92
N SER A 178 24.54 23.24 41.19
CA SER A 178 25.85 23.52 41.80
C SER A 178 26.52 24.77 41.23
N TYR A 179 26.50 25.86 42.01
CA TYR A 179 27.18 27.12 41.71
C TYR A 179 28.70 26.91 41.54
N ARG A 180 29.23 27.16 40.34
CA ARG A 180 30.68 27.29 40.07
C ARG A 180 30.97 28.54 39.23
N PRO A 181 32.09 29.25 39.50
CA PRO A 181 32.39 30.54 38.88
C PRO A 181 32.82 30.39 37.40
N PRO A 182 32.79 31.47 36.61
CA PRO A 182 32.95 31.39 35.17
C PRO A 182 34.43 31.18 34.81
N ASN A 183 34.78 29.97 34.39
CA ASN A 183 36.03 29.72 33.71
C ASN A 183 35.78 29.38 32.23
N VAL A 184 36.42 30.21 31.42
CA VAL A 184 36.63 30.15 29.98
C VAL A 184 37.09 28.75 29.55
N PHE A 185 36.64 28.31 28.36
CA PHE A 185 36.83 27.01 27.68
C PHE A 185 35.83 25.87 27.99
N LYS A 186 34.66 25.92 27.34
CA LYS A 186 33.95 24.75 26.80
C LYS A 186 33.46 25.04 25.37
N SER A 187 34.41 25.17 24.45
CA SER A 187 34.27 24.62 23.09
C SER A 187 34.50 23.11 23.29
N SER A 188 33.66 22.14 22.93
CA SER A 188 33.02 21.92 21.63
C SER A 188 32.09 20.67 21.72
N ASN A 189 30.92 20.73 22.36
CA ASN A 189 29.93 19.62 22.26
C ASN A 189 28.69 19.98 21.42
N GLY A 190 28.56 21.23 20.98
CA GLY A 190 27.52 21.64 20.02
C GLY A 190 27.79 21.14 18.59
N HIS A 191 29.06 20.88 18.25
CA HIS A 191 29.46 20.42 16.91
C HIS A 191 29.20 18.93 16.67
N GLU A 192 29.25 18.07 17.69
CA GLU A 192 28.90 16.65 17.54
C GLU A 192 27.38 16.43 17.43
N ARG A 193 26.57 17.24 18.14
CA ARG A 193 25.09 17.16 18.06
C ARG A 193 24.54 17.57 16.69
N ARG A 194 25.16 18.56 16.04
CA ARG A 194 24.80 18.98 14.67
C ARG A 194 25.29 18.00 13.59
N ASN A 195 26.32 17.20 13.88
CA ASN A 195 26.79 16.17 12.96
C ASN A 195 25.92 14.91 12.98
N ARG A 196 25.18 14.64 14.07
CA ARG A 196 24.20 13.53 14.11
C ARG A 196 22.93 13.83 13.31
N SER A 197 22.53 15.10 13.22
CA SER A 197 21.45 15.55 12.31
C SER A 197 21.85 15.58 10.83
N SER A 198 23.15 15.54 10.51
CA SER A 198 23.65 15.51 9.13
C SER A 198 23.85 14.10 8.56
N ARG A 199 23.65 13.06 9.38
CA ARG A 199 23.80 11.66 8.97
C ARG A 199 22.42 11.00 8.90
N ARG A 200 21.80 11.08 7.72
CA ARG A 200 20.53 10.40 7.39
C ARG A 200 20.62 8.91 7.78
N GLN A 201 19.82 8.48 8.76
CA GLN A 201 19.83 7.10 9.23
C GLN A 201 18.98 6.23 8.30
N VAL A 202 19.47 5.02 7.99
CA VAL A 202 18.70 4.05 7.22
C VAL A 202 17.46 3.63 8.01
N ALA A 203 16.31 3.56 7.34
CA ALA A 203 15.04 3.24 7.96
C ALA A 203 15.06 1.85 8.62
N THR A 204 14.34 1.73 9.73
CA THR A 204 14.07 0.44 10.38
C THR A 204 13.25 -0.47 9.45
N THR A 205 13.19 -1.79 9.69
CA THR A 205 12.35 -2.75 8.93
C THR A 205 10.92 -2.25 8.70
N PHE A 206 10.32 -1.57 9.68
CA PHE A 206 9.00 -0.97 9.56
C PHE A 206 8.92 0.15 8.51
N GLY A 207 9.98 0.93 8.30
CA GLY A 207 10.04 1.94 7.26
C GLY A 207 10.08 1.35 5.85
N TYR A 208 10.80 0.23 5.67
CA TYR A 208 10.77 -0.54 4.43
C TYR A 208 9.37 -1.10 4.15
N ILE A 209 8.74 -1.73 5.15
CA ILE A 209 7.37 -2.24 5.05
C ILE A 209 6.39 -1.11 4.69
N HIS A 210 6.49 0.03 5.38
CA HIS A 210 5.65 1.20 5.13
C HIS A 210 5.75 1.68 3.68
N GLN A 211 6.97 1.76 3.14
CA GLN A 211 7.18 2.19 1.76
C GLN A 211 6.77 1.13 0.72
N ILE A 212 6.98 -0.16 0.99
CA ILE A 212 6.48 -1.25 0.14
C ILE A 212 4.95 -1.20 0.06
N LEU A 213 4.27 -1.04 1.21
CA LEU A 213 2.83 -0.89 1.28
C LEU A 213 2.35 0.34 0.51
N PHE A 214 3.01 1.50 0.67
CA PHE A 214 2.68 2.72 -0.07
C PHE A 214 2.65 2.50 -1.59
N GLN A 215 3.68 1.84 -2.12
CA GLN A 215 3.81 1.64 -3.57
C GLN A 215 2.89 0.55 -4.10
N THR A 216 2.62 -0.48 -3.29
CA THR A 216 1.62 -1.50 -3.61
C THR A 216 0.23 -0.85 -3.65
N CYS A 217 -0.11 0.00 -2.67
CA CYS A 217 -1.35 0.78 -2.65
C CYS A 217 -1.47 1.68 -3.88
N ALA A 218 -0.40 2.42 -4.22
CA ALA A 218 -0.37 3.32 -5.36
C ALA A 218 -0.77 2.63 -6.67
N GLY A 219 -0.15 1.49 -6.97
CA GLY A 219 -0.49 0.69 -8.14
C GLY A 219 -1.91 0.12 -8.06
N ALA A 220 -2.27 -0.48 -6.92
CA ALA A 220 -3.55 -1.16 -6.75
C ALA A 220 -4.75 -0.21 -6.81
N VAL A 221 -4.65 0.98 -6.20
CA VAL A 221 -5.69 2.03 -6.24
C VAL A 221 -5.87 2.56 -7.66
N LEU A 222 -4.78 2.90 -8.35
CA LEU A 222 -4.88 3.37 -9.75
C LEU A 222 -5.46 2.31 -10.69
N LEU A 223 -5.11 1.03 -10.48
CA LEU A 223 -5.70 -0.06 -11.24
C LEU A 223 -7.18 -0.23 -10.92
N THR A 224 -7.56 -0.34 -9.65
CA THR A 224 -8.97 -0.60 -9.25
C THR A 224 -9.89 0.55 -9.59
N ASP A 225 -9.54 1.78 -9.21
CA ASP A 225 -10.38 2.95 -9.43
C ASP A 225 -10.35 3.36 -10.90
N GLY A 226 -9.18 3.30 -11.53
CA GLY A 226 -9.04 3.62 -12.95
C GLY A 226 -9.82 2.66 -13.84
N VAL A 227 -9.68 1.35 -13.62
CA VAL A 227 -10.45 0.35 -14.39
C VAL A 227 -11.94 0.49 -14.10
N PHE A 228 -12.34 0.76 -12.86
CA PHE A 228 -13.76 0.95 -12.55
C PHE A 228 -14.35 2.17 -13.28
N TRP A 229 -13.79 3.37 -13.07
CA TRP A 229 -14.35 4.61 -13.58
C TRP A 229 -14.18 4.80 -15.08
N PHE A 230 -13.08 4.33 -15.67
CA PHE A 230 -12.79 4.55 -17.09
C PHE A 230 -13.15 3.37 -17.99
N ILE A 231 -13.34 2.16 -17.46
CA ILE A 231 -13.63 0.97 -18.26
C ILE A 231 -14.96 0.34 -17.85
N ILE A 232 -15.09 -0.11 -16.60
CA ILE A 232 -16.24 -0.92 -16.17
C ILE A 232 -17.53 -0.09 -16.17
N TYR A 233 -17.53 1.04 -15.46
CA TYR A 233 -18.72 1.89 -15.33
C TYR A 233 -19.25 2.42 -16.67
N PRO A 234 -18.42 3.02 -17.56
CA PRO A 234 -18.91 3.57 -18.82
C PRO A 234 -19.23 2.53 -19.90
N PHE A 235 -18.53 1.38 -19.94
CA PHE A 235 -18.61 0.46 -21.09
C PHE A 235 -19.14 -0.94 -20.77
N LEU A 236 -18.94 -1.44 -19.55
CA LEU A 236 -19.25 -2.84 -19.19
C LEU A 236 -20.47 -2.98 -18.29
N THR A 237 -20.97 -1.85 -17.78
CA THR A 237 -22.09 -1.82 -16.84
C THR A 237 -23.40 -1.65 -17.60
N SER A 238 -24.47 -2.35 -17.16
CA SER A 238 -25.80 -2.24 -17.76
C SER A 238 -26.37 -0.83 -17.60
N LYS A 239 -27.20 -0.38 -18.55
CA LYS A 239 -27.84 0.94 -18.51
C LYS A 239 -28.68 1.20 -17.26
N ASP A 240 -29.18 0.14 -16.62
CA ASP A 240 -30.01 0.22 -15.42
C ASP A 240 -29.20 0.14 -14.12
N PHE A 241 -27.88 0.04 -14.20
CA PHE A 241 -27.02 -0.05 -13.02
C PHE A 241 -27.04 1.25 -12.23
N ASN A 242 -27.46 1.13 -10.98
CA ASN A 242 -27.43 2.23 -10.04
C ASN A 242 -26.13 2.16 -9.24
N LEU A 243 -25.39 3.28 -9.24
CA LEU A 243 -24.20 3.43 -8.40
C LEU A 243 -24.64 3.44 -6.94
N ASP A 244 -24.37 2.35 -6.23
CA ASP A 244 -24.55 2.31 -4.79
C ASP A 244 -23.49 3.19 -4.08
N PHE A 245 -23.86 3.71 -2.92
CA PHE A 245 -22.99 4.56 -2.11
C PHE A 245 -21.67 3.88 -1.77
N PHE A 246 -21.68 2.62 -1.33
CA PHE A 246 -20.45 1.92 -0.97
C PHE A 246 -19.55 1.68 -2.19
N ILE A 247 -20.14 1.44 -3.37
CA ILE A 247 -19.38 1.29 -4.62
C ILE A 247 -18.61 2.57 -4.93
N VAL A 248 -19.28 3.72 -4.91
CA VAL A 248 -18.64 5.02 -5.21
C VAL A 248 -17.53 5.31 -4.19
N ILE A 249 -17.79 5.06 -2.91
CA ILE A 249 -16.82 5.29 -1.83
C ILE A 249 -15.60 4.39 -1.98
N MET A 250 -15.79 3.10 -2.22
CA MET A 250 -14.70 2.12 -2.33
C MET A 250 -13.83 2.32 -3.57
N HIS A 251 -14.34 3.03 -4.59
CA HIS A 251 -13.64 3.35 -5.83
C HIS A 251 -13.14 4.81 -5.91
N SER A 252 -13.25 5.59 -4.84
CA SER A 252 -12.85 7.02 -4.86
C SER A 252 -12.12 7.47 -3.60
N VAL A 253 -12.61 7.07 -2.41
CA VAL A 253 -12.11 7.62 -1.14
C VAL A 253 -10.69 7.13 -0.83
N ASN A 254 -10.38 5.88 -1.16
CA ASN A 254 -9.03 5.32 -1.17
C ASN A 254 -8.04 6.18 -2.00
N ALA A 255 -8.40 6.58 -3.23
CA ALA A 255 -7.57 7.46 -4.05
C ALA A 255 -7.40 8.84 -3.43
N VAL A 256 -8.46 9.44 -2.89
CA VAL A 256 -8.37 10.76 -2.24
C VAL A 256 -7.40 10.73 -1.05
N PHE A 257 -7.53 9.75 -0.16
CA PHE A 257 -6.64 9.61 0.99
C PHE A 257 -5.21 9.31 0.55
N LEU A 258 -5.00 8.41 -0.42
CA LEU A 258 -3.66 8.06 -0.87
C LEU A 258 -2.97 9.21 -1.62
N LEU A 259 -3.70 10.00 -2.40
CA LEU A 259 -3.17 11.21 -3.01
C LEU A 259 -2.84 12.26 -1.96
N GLY A 260 -3.71 12.48 -0.97
CA GLY A 260 -3.44 13.36 0.16
C GLY A 260 -2.16 12.97 0.91
N GLU A 261 -2.01 11.68 1.24
CA GLU A 261 -0.80 11.13 1.84
C GLU A 261 0.42 11.36 0.94
N THR A 262 0.27 11.11 -0.36
CA THR A 262 1.33 11.34 -1.37
C THR A 262 1.76 12.79 -1.40
N PHE A 263 0.86 13.77 -1.27
CA PHE A 263 1.21 15.19 -1.24
C PHE A 263 1.85 15.62 0.08
N LEU A 264 1.51 14.98 1.20
CA LEU A 264 2.01 15.36 2.51
C LEU A 264 3.35 14.71 2.88
N ASN A 265 3.57 13.42 2.55
CA ASN A 265 4.76 12.68 2.97
C ASN A 265 5.99 12.91 2.06
N SER A 266 7.19 12.66 2.55
CA SER A 266 8.44 12.75 1.78
C SER A 266 8.94 11.41 1.24
N LEU A 267 8.07 10.39 1.12
CA LEU A 267 8.48 9.08 0.65
C LEU A 267 8.94 9.12 -0.82
N ARG A 268 10.07 8.45 -1.08
CA ARG A 268 10.53 8.17 -2.45
C ARG A 268 9.69 7.07 -3.10
N PHE A 269 9.66 7.08 -4.43
CA PHE A 269 8.92 6.12 -5.25
C PHE A 269 9.84 5.35 -6.22
N PRO A 270 10.72 4.45 -5.73
CA PRO A 270 11.55 3.60 -6.58
C PRO A 270 10.71 2.69 -7.50
N LEU A 271 11.08 2.66 -8.79
CA LEU A 271 10.29 1.97 -9.81
C LEU A 271 10.33 0.43 -9.70
N PHE A 272 11.41 -0.16 -9.22
CA PHE A 272 11.60 -1.62 -9.19
C PHE A 272 10.56 -2.36 -8.33
N ARG A 273 9.95 -1.64 -7.39
CA ARG A 273 8.96 -2.15 -6.45
C ARG A 273 7.54 -2.27 -7.03
N ILE A 274 7.36 -1.94 -8.31
CA ILE A 274 6.21 -2.42 -9.10
C ILE A 274 6.02 -3.94 -8.93
N SER A 275 7.11 -4.67 -8.69
CA SER A 275 7.11 -6.10 -8.42
C SER A 275 6.18 -6.50 -7.26
N TYR A 276 6.08 -5.70 -6.18
CA TYR A 276 5.16 -6.01 -5.07
C TYR A 276 3.70 -5.85 -5.48
N PHE A 277 3.40 -4.83 -6.29
CA PHE A 277 2.07 -4.63 -6.84
C PHE A 277 1.66 -5.80 -7.75
N VAL A 278 2.57 -6.28 -8.61
CA VAL A 278 2.31 -7.47 -9.44
C VAL A 278 2.10 -8.72 -8.58
N VAL A 279 2.91 -8.92 -7.54
CA VAL A 279 2.74 -10.03 -6.59
C VAL A 279 1.39 -9.94 -5.89
N TRP A 280 0.99 -8.77 -5.41
CA TRP A 280 -0.31 -8.55 -4.75
C TRP A 280 -1.49 -8.95 -5.65
N THR A 281 -1.49 -8.49 -6.90
CA THR A 281 -2.53 -8.86 -7.87
C THR A 281 -2.49 -10.35 -8.23
N GLY A 282 -1.29 -10.92 -8.39
CA GLY A 282 -1.14 -12.34 -8.67
C GLY A 282 -1.65 -13.23 -7.53
N ILE A 283 -1.41 -12.85 -6.27
CA ILE A 283 -1.98 -13.53 -5.10
C ILE A 283 -3.51 -13.49 -5.13
N PHE A 284 -4.11 -12.34 -5.46
CA PHE A 284 -5.56 -12.24 -5.61
C PHE A 284 -6.09 -13.18 -6.71
N VAL A 285 -5.43 -13.24 -7.86
CA VAL A 285 -5.84 -14.14 -8.96
C VAL A 285 -5.75 -15.61 -8.53
N LEU A 286 -4.68 -16.01 -7.85
CA LEU A 286 -4.54 -17.36 -7.32
C LEU A 286 -5.62 -17.68 -6.28
N PHE A 287 -5.92 -16.74 -5.39
CA PHE A 287 -7.01 -16.87 -4.42
C PHE A 287 -8.35 -17.10 -5.14
N GLN A 288 -8.67 -16.32 -6.17
CA GLN A 288 -9.89 -16.53 -6.97
C GLN A 288 -9.91 -17.90 -7.62
N TRP A 289 -8.79 -18.34 -8.21
CA TRP A 289 -8.73 -19.66 -8.82
C TRP A 289 -8.99 -20.79 -7.84
N ILE A 290 -8.37 -20.73 -6.67
CA ILE A 290 -8.55 -21.73 -5.61
C ILE A 290 -10.02 -21.74 -5.16
N VAL A 291 -10.59 -20.58 -4.88
CA VAL A 291 -11.96 -20.44 -4.40
C VAL A 291 -12.97 -20.98 -5.43
N HIS A 292 -12.82 -20.61 -6.71
CA HIS A 292 -13.67 -21.12 -7.79
C HIS A 292 -13.48 -22.60 -8.11
N ALA A 293 -12.29 -23.16 -7.85
CA ALA A 293 -12.03 -24.59 -7.98
C ALA A 293 -12.70 -25.39 -6.85
N CYS A 294 -12.80 -24.81 -5.65
CA CYS A 294 -13.44 -25.44 -4.49
C CYS A 294 -14.96 -25.27 -4.50
N VAL A 295 -15.46 -24.09 -4.86
CA VAL A 295 -16.88 -23.73 -4.81
C VAL A 295 -17.26 -23.04 -6.11
N SER A 296 -18.31 -23.54 -6.76
CA SER A 296 -18.83 -22.90 -7.97
C SER A 296 -19.77 -21.75 -7.63
N PHE A 297 -19.41 -20.53 -8.03
CA PHE A 297 -20.25 -19.33 -7.99
C PHE A 297 -19.85 -18.37 -9.12
N TRP A 298 -20.52 -17.22 -9.24
CA TRP A 298 -20.25 -16.24 -10.30
C TRP A 298 -18.86 -15.60 -10.15
N TRP A 299 -18.22 -15.26 -11.27
CA TRP A 299 -16.96 -14.51 -11.22
C TRP A 299 -17.20 -13.07 -10.75
N PRO A 300 -16.40 -12.53 -9.82
CA PRO A 300 -16.52 -11.13 -9.40
C PRO A 300 -16.19 -10.16 -10.55
N TYR A 301 -15.38 -10.61 -11.51
CA TYR A 301 -14.99 -9.84 -12.68
C TYR A 301 -15.14 -10.68 -13.95
N PRO A 302 -15.91 -10.22 -14.96
CA PRO A 302 -16.12 -10.98 -16.20
C PRO A 302 -14.82 -11.35 -16.93
N PHE A 303 -13.79 -10.52 -16.83
CA PHE A 303 -12.49 -10.74 -17.47
C PHE A 303 -11.63 -11.83 -16.79
N LEU A 304 -12.02 -12.31 -15.60
CA LEU A 304 -11.38 -13.47 -14.95
C LEU A 304 -11.97 -14.81 -15.38
N ASP A 305 -13.17 -14.79 -15.99
CA ASP A 305 -13.86 -15.99 -16.43
C ASP A 305 -13.08 -16.71 -17.55
N LEU A 306 -12.70 -17.96 -17.27
CA LEU A 306 -11.90 -18.80 -18.16
C LEU A 306 -12.75 -19.52 -19.22
N SER A 307 -14.09 -19.48 -19.09
CA SER A 307 -15.02 -19.99 -20.10
C SER A 307 -14.98 -19.18 -21.40
N SER A 308 -14.56 -17.92 -21.33
CA SER A 308 -14.42 -17.05 -22.49
C SER A 308 -13.23 -17.43 -23.37
N SER A 309 -13.43 -17.45 -24.70
CA SER A 309 -12.33 -17.64 -25.67
C SER A 309 -11.25 -16.55 -25.58
N TYR A 310 -11.60 -15.38 -25.05
CA TYR A 310 -10.72 -14.23 -24.93
C TYR A 310 -10.02 -14.16 -23.56
N ALA A 311 -10.20 -15.15 -22.67
CA ALA A 311 -9.59 -15.13 -21.35
C ALA A 311 -8.07 -14.88 -21.38
N PRO A 312 -7.25 -15.55 -22.21
CA PRO A 312 -5.81 -15.26 -22.26
C PRO A 312 -5.48 -13.80 -22.60
N LEU A 313 -6.27 -13.16 -23.47
CA LEU A 313 -6.08 -11.76 -23.82
C LEU A 313 -6.44 -10.83 -22.65
N TRP A 314 -7.49 -11.14 -21.90
CA TRP A 314 -7.86 -10.38 -20.71
C TRP A 314 -6.80 -10.46 -19.62
N TYR A 315 -6.28 -11.65 -19.32
CA TYR A 315 -5.21 -11.83 -18.35
C TYR A 315 -3.93 -11.11 -18.79
N ALA A 316 -3.57 -11.16 -20.08
CA ALA A 316 -2.46 -10.40 -20.61
C ALA A 316 -2.69 -8.88 -20.53
N ALA A 317 -3.89 -8.39 -20.86
CA ALA A 317 -4.24 -6.98 -20.80
C ALA A 317 -4.17 -6.44 -19.37
N VAL A 318 -4.75 -7.13 -18.39
CA VAL A 318 -4.68 -6.77 -16.97
C VAL A 318 -3.23 -6.81 -16.48
N GLY A 319 -2.46 -7.82 -16.86
CA GLY A 319 -1.03 -7.90 -16.57
C GLY A 319 -0.27 -6.68 -17.10
N LEU A 320 -0.49 -6.30 -18.36
CA LEU A 320 0.11 -5.12 -18.97
C LEU A 320 -0.31 -3.80 -18.31
N MET A 321 -1.57 -3.70 -17.84
CA MET A 321 -2.10 -2.50 -17.16
C MET A 321 -1.36 -2.14 -15.86
N HIS A 322 -0.60 -3.06 -15.26
CA HIS A 322 0.22 -2.74 -14.09
C HIS A 322 1.27 -1.68 -14.39
N VAL A 323 1.85 -1.71 -15.59
CA VAL A 323 2.89 -0.77 -16.03
C VAL A 323 2.36 0.67 -16.12
N PRO A 324 1.29 0.98 -16.90
CA PRO A 324 0.76 2.33 -16.96
C PRO A 324 0.15 2.78 -15.62
N CYS A 325 -0.54 1.91 -14.87
CA CYS A 325 -1.11 2.32 -13.57
C CYS A 325 -0.02 2.75 -12.59
N PHE A 326 1.03 1.95 -12.47
CA PHE A 326 2.18 2.27 -11.61
C PHE A 326 2.98 3.45 -12.15
N GLY A 327 3.15 3.54 -13.48
CA GLY A 327 3.86 4.64 -14.14
C GLY A 327 3.17 6.00 -14.01
N ILE A 328 1.84 6.04 -14.10
CA ILE A 328 1.04 7.26 -13.87
C ILE A 328 1.23 7.73 -12.42
N PHE A 329 1.19 6.82 -11.45
CA PHE A 329 1.43 7.21 -10.06
C PHE A 329 2.86 7.72 -9.84
N ALA A 330 3.86 7.06 -10.42
CA ALA A 330 5.24 7.52 -10.38
C ALA A 330 5.38 8.92 -11.00
N LEU A 331 4.64 9.22 -12.08
CA LEU A 331 4.58 10.54 -12.69
C LEU A 331 3.98 11.57 -11.72
N ILE A 332 2.90 11.25 -11.02
CA ILE A 332 2.28 12.14 -10.02
C ILE A 332 3.29 12.50 -8.93
N VAL A 333 4.02 11.51 -8.40
CA VAL A 333 5.07 11.73 -7.39
C VAL A 333 6.19 12.61 -7.96
N LYS A 334 6.63 12.36 -9.19
CA LYS A 334 7.66 13.18 -9.84
C LYS A 334 7.19 14.63 -10.05
N LEU A 335 5.96 14.82 -10.49
CA LEU A 335 5.34 16.13 -10.68
C LEU A 335 5.25 16.90 -9.35
N LYS A 336 4.87 16.22 -8.27
CA LYS A 336 4.89 16.79 -6.92
C LYS A 336 6.27 17.34 -6.57
N TYR A 337 7.33 16.55 -6.68
CA TYR A 337 8.68 17.01 -6.31
C TYR A 337 9.18 18.14 -7.22
N MET A 338 8.86 18.11 -8.52
CA MET A 338 9.17 19.23 -9.42
C MET A 338 8.43 20.52 -9.03
N TRP A 339 7.18 20.41 -8.58
CA TRP A 339 6.41 21.56 -8.12
C TRP A 339 6.98 22.13 -6.81
N ILE A 340 7.20 21.28 -5.80
CA ILE A 340 7.81 21.69 -4.53
C ILE A 340 9.15 22.39 -4.77
N SER A 341 10.03 21.79 -5.58
CA SER A 341 11.33 22.38 -5.92
C SER A 341 11.21 23.78 -6.55
N ARG A 342 10.21 24.02 -7.41
CA ARG A 342 10.00 25.34 -8.01
C ARG A 342 9.54 26.37 -7.00
N CYS A 343 8.52 26.05 -6.19
CA CYS A 343 7.97 26.97 -5.20
C CYS A 343 9.00 27.41 -4.16
N PHE A 344 9.86 26.50 -3.69
CA PHE A 344 10.87 26.82 -2.68
C PHE A 344 12.21 27.32 -3.27
N SER A 345 12.42 27.22 -4.59
CA SER A 345 13.56 27.88 -5.26
C SER A 345 13.34 29.37 -5.53
N GLU A 346 12.09 29.84 -5.51
CA GLU A 346 11.74 31.24 -5.73
C GLU A 346 11.74 32.08 -4.43
N GLU A 347 11.92 31.44 -3.27
CA GLU A 347 11.96 32.09 -1.94
C GLU A 347 13.38 32.30 -1.37
N SER A 348 14.43 31.89 -2.08
CA SER A 348 15.86 32.11 -1.73
C SER A 348 16.51 33.14 -2.64
#